data_AF-A0AAJ1B2Y7-F1
#
_entry.id   AF-A0AAJ1B2Y7-F1
#
_cell.length_a   1.000
_cell.length_b   1.000
_cell.length_c   1.000
_cell.angle_alpha   90.00
_cell.angle_beta   90.00
_cell.angle_gamma   90.00
#
_symmetry.space_group_name_H-M   'P 1'
#
loop_
_entity.id
_entity.type
_entity.pdbx_description
1 polymer ?
#
loop_
_entity_poly.entity_id
_entity_poly.type
_entity_poly.pdbx_seq_one_letter_code
_entity_poly.pdbx_strand_id
1 'polypeptide(L)'
;SMVPYSQIPLALHVRLIQAYEHETGFRNILEEQYLVDENNLKSIIRNYRLHWKQRLLSMRLYLPDIPSLISGCFSLFSRQFMQIKSTSNKLFILPT
;
A
#
# COMPACT_ATOMS: atom_id res chain seq x y z
N SER A 1 -7.85 -3.33 -7.12
CA SER A 1 -8.01 -3.09 -5.66
C SER A 1 -7.40 -1.75 -5.31
N MET A 2 -8.02 -0.98 -4.41
CA MET A 2 -7.58 0.37 -4.01
C MET A 2 -7.04 0.37 -2.57
N VAL A 3 -6.09 1.26 -2.27
CA VAL A 3 -5.63 1.50 -0.90
C VAL A 3 -6.61 2.45 -0.20
N PRO A 4 -6.99 2.20 1.06
CA PRO A 4 -7.90 3.07 1.81
C PRO A 4 -7.52 4.55 1.80
N TYR A 5 -8.49 5.41 1.48
CA TYR A 5 -8.33 6.87 1.42
C TYR A 5 -7.19 7.35 0.49
N SER A 6 -6.71 6.47 -0.40
CA SER A 6 -5.74 6.81 -1.45
C SER A 6 -6.45 6.79 -2.80
N GLN A 7 -6.19 7.79 -3.62
CA GLN A 7 -6.62 7.81 -5.03
C GLN A 7 -5.67 6.99 -5.93
N ILE A 8 -4.65 6.37 -5.34
CA ILE A 8 -3.61 5.64 -6.07
C ILE A 8 -3.87 4.13 -5.96
N PRO A 9 -3.85 3.39 -7.08
CA PRO A 9 -4.11 1.96 -7.10
C PRO A 9 -3.13 1.16 -6.22
N LEU A 10 -3.63 0.11 -5.57
CA LEU A 10 -2.81 -0.79 -4.74
C LEU A 10 -1.61 -1.37 -5.49
N ALA A 11 -1.79 -1.72 -6.76
CA ALA A 11 -0.72 -2.26 -7.60
C ALA A 11 0.45 -1.27 -7.72
N LEU A 12 0.17 0.03 -7.79
CA LEU A 12 1.22 1.05 -7.85
C LEU A 12 1.93 1.19 -6.50
N HIS A 13 1.21 1.12 -5.39
CA HIS A 13 1.83 1.11 -4.05
C HIS A 13 2.78 -0.08 -3.90
N VAL A 14 2.35 -1.28 -4.29
CA VAL A 14 3.18 -2.49 -4.20
C VAL A 14 4.42 -2.38 -5.08
N ARG A 15 4.27 -1.95 -6.34
CA ARG A 15 5.41 -1.73 -7.25
C ARG A 15 6.41 -0.70 -6.70
N LEU A 16 5.92 0.42 -6.18
CA LEU A 16 6.76 1.46 -5.60
C LEU A 16 7.53 0.96 -4.37
N ILE A 17 6.86 0.23 -3.48
CA ILE A 17 7.47 -0.32 -2.27
C ILE A 17 8.52 -1.38 -2.64
N GLN A 18 8.23 -2.23 -3.63
CA GLN A 18 9.22 -3.18 -4.14
C GLN A 18 10.45 -2.45 -4.70
N ALA A 19 10.26 -1.44 -5.55
CA ALA A 19 11.36 -0.65 -6.09
C ALA A 19 12.17 0.07 -5.00
N TYR A 20 11.51 0.48 -3.91
CA TYR A 20 12.17 1.03 -2.73
C TYR A 20 13.00 -0.02 -1.97
N GLU A 21 12.45 -1.21 -1.71
CA GLU A 21 13.16 -2.29 -1.01
C GLU A 21 14.33 -2.87 -1.82
N HIS A 22 14.27 -2.79 -3.15
CA HIS A 22 15.34 -3.23 -4.06
C HIS A 22 16.32 -2.11 -4.45
N GLU A 23 16.21 -0.93 -3.87
CA GLU A 23 17.07 0.24 -4.13
C GLU A 23 17.13 0.68 -5.61
N THR A 24 16.18 0.26 -6.45
CA THR A 24 16.13 0.59 -7.89
C THR A 24 15.63 2.01 -8.19
N GLY A 25 15.24 2.76 -7.15
CA GLY A 25 14.66 4.10 -7.29
C GLY A 25 13.24 4.09 -7.89
N PHE A 26 12.59 5.25 -7.92
CA PHE A 26 11.18 5.38 -8.36
C PHE A 26 11.00 6.24 -9.63
N ARG A 27 12.10 6.65 -10.29
CA ARG A 27 12.06 7.54 -11.48
C ARG A 27 11.29 6.92 -12.65
N ASN A 28 11.54 5.65 -12.96
CA ASN A 28 10.82 4.95 -14.03
C ASN A 28 9.32 4.85 -13.74
N ILE A 29 8.94 4.68 -12.47
CA ILE A 29 7.53 4.63 -12.05
C ILE A 29 6.86 6.00 -12.19
N LEU A 30 7.59 7.08 -11.91
CA LEU A 30 7.11 8.45 -12.07
C LEU A 30 6.88 8.79 -13.56
N GLU A 31 7.81 8.39 -14.43
CA GLU A 31 7.71 8.64 -15.88
C GLU A 31 6.53 7.90 -16.54
N GLU A 32 6.15 6.73 -16.03
CA GLU A 32 5.02 5.95 -16.53
C GLU A 32 3.64 6.45 -16.04
N GLN A 33 3.57 7.32 -15.03
CA GLN A 33 2.32 7.68 -14.34
C GLN A 33 2.00 9.17 -14.46
N TYR A 34 1.13 9.51 -15.41
CA TYR A 34 0.72 10.90 -15.68
C TYR A 34 -0.07 11.58 -14.54
N LEU A 35 -0.65 10.81 -13.62
CA LEU A 35 -1.56 11.31 -12.57
C LEU A 35 -0.95 11.32 -11.15
N VAL A 36 0.32 10.96 -11.01
CA VAL A 36 0.98 10.82 -9.69
C VAL A 36 2.20 11.71 -9.64
N ASP A 37 2.28 12.59 -8.63
CA ASP A 37 3.43 13.46 -8.43
C ASP A 37 4.49 12.83 -7.51
N GLU A 38 5.67 13.44 -7.48
CA GLU A 38 6.77 12.98 -6.62
C GLU A 38 6.42 13.00 -5.12
N ASN A 39 5.58 13.94 -4.69
CA ASN A 39 5.16 14.06 -3.29
C ASN A 39 4.27 12.89 -2.88
N ASN A 40 3.39 12.44 -3.77
CA ASN A 40 2.56 11.27 -3.58
C ASN A 40 3.45 10.03 -3.39
N LEU A 41 4.43 9.80 -4.27
CA LEU A 41 5.36 8.67 -4.16
C LEU A 41 6.15 8.71 -2.84
N LYS A 42 6.71 9.87 -2.49
CA LYS A 42 7.41 10.08 -1.21
C LYS A 42 6.51 9.80 -0.02
N SER A 43 5.25 10.23 -0.07
CA SER A 43 4.28 9.99 1.01
C SER A 43 3.94 8.51 1.19
N ILE A 44 3.83 7.75 0.08
CA ILE A 44 3.59 6.30 0.12
C ILE A 44 4.77 5.60 0.79
N ILE A 45 6.01 5.87 0.33
CA ILE A 45 7.22 5.27 0.90
C ILE A 45 7.34 5.60 2.39
N ARG A 46 7.11 6.87 2.76
CA ARG A 46 7.13 7.30 4.16
C ARG A 46 6.11 6.53 5.00
N ASN A 47 4.85 6.45 4.56
CA ASN A 47 3.78 5.76 5.29
C ASN A 47 4.05 4.26 5.42
N TYR A 48 4.58 3.66 4.36
CA TYR A 48 5.02 2.26 4.39
C TYR A 48 6.09 2.03 5.46
N ARG A 49 7.16 2.85 5.46
CA ARG A 49 8.26 2.73 6.44
C ARG A 49 7.78 2.91 7.88
N LEU A 50 6.93 3.90 8.13
CA LEU A 50 6.47 4.26 9.48
C LEU A 50 5.46 3.27 10.05
N HIS A 51 4.62 2.67 9.20
CA HIS A 51 3.44 1.96 9.70
C HIS A 51 3.33 0.50 9.27
N TRP A 52 3.96 0.09 8.16
CA TRP A 52 3.72 -1.22 7.55
C TRP A 52 4.97 -2.08 7.44
N LYS A 53 6.16 -1.52 7.20
CA LYS A 53 7.40 -2.29 7.02
C LYS A 53 7.63 -3.30 8.15
N GLN A 54 7.66 -2.84 9.40
CA GLN A 54 7.88 -3.72 10.55
C GLN A 54 6.75 -4.74 10.77
N ARG A 55 5.51 -4.39 10.44
CA ARG A 55 4.36 -5.32 10.57
C ARG A 55 4.47 -6.47 9.57
N LEU A 56 4.82 -6.16 8.32
CA LEU A 56 5.01 -7.20 7.31
C LEU A 56 6.19 -8.10 7.66
N LEU A 57 7.29 -7.51 8.14
CA LEU A 57 8.47 -8.25 8.59
C LEU A 57 8.16 -9.18 9.76
N SER A 58 7.39 -8.71 10.76
CA SER A 58 7.05 -9.53 11.93
C SER A 58 6.24 -10.78 11.58
N MET A 59 5.44 -10.70 10.51
CA MET A 59 4.61 -11.81 10.04
C MET A 59 5.19 -12.54 8.81
N ARG A 60 6.40 -12.17 8.37
CA ARG A 60 7.06 -12.71 7.17
C ARG A 60 6.16 -12.65 5.92
N LEU A 61 5.37 -11.60 5.80
CA LEU A 61 4.57 -11.35 4.60
C LEU A 61 5.45 -10.68 3.55
N TYR A 62 5.65 -11.36 2.43
CA TYR A 62 6.38 -10.83 1.28
C TYR A 62 5.42 -10.17 0.29
N LEU A 63 5.94 -9.23 -0.50
CA LEU A 63 5.17 -8.42 -1.46
C LEU A 63 4.89 -9.03 -2.86
N PRO A 64 5.27 -10.28 -3.26
CA PRO A 64 5.18 -10.66 -4.66
C PRO A 64 3.76 -11.02 -5.13
N ASP A 65 2.86 -11.42 -4.22
CA ASP A 65 1.50 -11.82 -4.58
C ASP A 65 0.42 -10.91 -3.93
N ILE A 66 -0.26 -10.12 -4.74
CA ILE A 66 -1.27 -9.13 -4.27
C ILE A 66 -2.45 -9.81 -3.55
N PRO A 67 -3.07 -10.88 -4.08
CA PRO A 67 -4.13 -11.61 -3.36
C PRO A 67 -3.69 -12.12 -1.99
N SER A 68 -2.52 -12.77 -1.91
CA SER A 68 -1.98 -13.25 -0.63
C SER A 68 -1.66 -12.11 0.33
N LEU A 69 -1.13 -11.00 -0.17
CA LEU A 69 -0.87 -9.80 0.63
C LEU A 69 -2.17 -9.25 1.24
N ILE A 70 -3.22 -9.11 0.43
CA ILE A 70 -4.53 -8.61 0.88
C ILE A 70 -5.10 -9.55 1.95
N SER A 71 -5.18 -10.84 1.65
CA SER A 71 -5.72 -11.85 2.56
C SER A 71 -4.93 -11.92 3.87
N GLY A 72 -3.59 -11.96 3.79
CA GLY A 72 -2.71 -11.98 4.95
C GLY A 72 -2.81 -10.70 5.79
N CYS A 73 -2.89 -9.53 5.16
CA CYS A 73 -3.06 -8.28 5.90
C CYS A 73 -4.39 -8.23 6.66
N PHE A 74 -5.48 -8.67 6.03
CA PHE A 74 -6.77 -8.76 6.70
C PHE A 74 -6.78 -9.79 7.82
N SER A 75 -6.27 -11.00 7.58
CA SER A 75 -6.27 -12.07 8.56
C SER A 75 -5.39 -11.76 9.79
N LEU A 76 -4.21 -11.17 9.57
CA LEU A 76 -3.22 -10.97 10.63
C LEU A 76 -3.37 -9.63 11.35
N PHE A 77 -3.92 -8.62 10.68
CA PHE A 77 -3.99 -7.26 11.22
C PHE A 77 -5.41 -6.69 11.31
N SER A 78 -6.41 -7.43 10.81
CA SER A 78 -7.79 -6.96 10.65
C SER A 78 -7.87 -5.63 9.89
N ARG A 79 -6.95 -5.41 8.95
CA ARG A 79 -6.76 -4.14 8.22
C ARG A 79 -6.36 -4.40 6.78
N GLN A 80 -6.80 -3.50 5.89
CA GLN A 80 -6.30 -3.46 4.52
C GLN A 80 -4.84 -3.02 4.50
N PHE A 81 -4.07 -3.53 3.54
CA PHE A 81 -2.71 -3.06 3.29
C PHE A 81 -2.67 -1.53 3.11
N MET A 82 -1.67 -0.88 3.71
CA MET A 82 -1.51 0.58 3.73
C MET A 82 -2.63 1.37 4.43
N GLN A 83 -3.54 0.71 5.14
CA GLN A 83 -4.52 1.37 6.00
C GLN A 83 -3.84 1.89 7.28
N ILE A 84 -3.75 3.20 7.44
CA ILE A 84 -3.15 3.84 8.63
C ILE A 84 -4.18 3.96 9.75
N LYS A 85 -5.34 4.56 9.44
CA LYS A 85 -6.41 4.78 10.43
C LYS A 85 -7.15 3.48 10.71
N SER A 86 -7.49 3.23 11.97
CA SER A 86 -8.28 2.07 12.42
C SER A 86 -9.75 2.16 12.07
N THR A 87 -10.20 3.30 11.55
CA THR A 87 -11.56 3.47 11.06
C THR A 87 -11.83 2.45 9.97
N SER A 88 -12.83 1.58 10.18
CA SER A 88 -13.26 0.64 9.15
C SER A 88 -13.64 1.41 7.90
N ASN A 89 -13.07 1.04 6.75
CA ASN A 89 -13.56 1.55 5.48
C ASN A 89 -15.00 1.10 5.32
N LYS A 90 -15.94 2.04 5.38
CA LYS A 90 -17.33 1.80 5.01
C LYS A 90 -17.37 1.65 3.49
N LEU A 91 -17.02 0.45 3.01
CA LEU A 91 -17.12 0.10 1.58
C LEU A 91 -18.59 -0.03 1.14
N PHE A 92 -19.49 -0.20 2.11
CA PHE A 92 -20.93 -0.26 1.89
C PHE A 92 -21.60 0.66 2.93
N ILE A 93 -22.25 1.71 2.44
CA ILE A 93 -23.23 2.45 3.22
C ILE A 93 -24.54 1.72 3.00
N LEU A 94 -25.15 1.17 4.05
CA LEU A 94 -26.51 0.64 3.95
C LEU A 94 -27.44 1.81 3.61
N PRO A 95 -28.30 1.70 2.58
CA PRO A 95 -29.30 2.72 2.34
C PRO A 95 -30.22 2.81 3.56
N THR A 96 -30.34 4.02 4.12
CA THR A 96 -31.32 4.40 5.14
C THR A 96 -32.71 4.54 4.55
#